data_AF-A0A813LVS5-F1
#
_entry.id   AF-A0A813LVS5-F1
#
_cell.length_a   1.000
_cell.length_b   1.000
_cell.length_c   1.000
_cell.angle_alpha   90.00
_cell.angle_beta   90.00
_cell.angle_gamma   90.00
#
_symmetry.space_group_name_H-M   'P 1'
#
loop_
_entity.id
_entity.type
_entity.pdbx_description
1 polymer ?
#
loop_
_entity_poly.entity_id
_entity_poly.type
_entity_poly.pdbx_seq_one_letter_code
_entity_poly.pdbx_strand_id
1 'polypeptide(L)'
;GCTHLLFIDADVAFGAQTVKGLLAADRDVALAPYPAKNLNEQRMQEAAAQRGGPARLSDGLHYILHAQPDKVEEATTRGISFVEVDAGPTGCMLIKRKVFDVMREAYPDLQCRICGTHAGRSKRYDVWWRFFDTMVTEDGEFLGEDIAFCRRWRAIGGTIFADLGATLTHVGRHAFTGNMLDSLPLSDLRRQLDADG
;
A
#
# COMPACT_ATOMS: atom_id res chain seq x y z
N GLY A 1 4.63 -13.32 -22.68
CA GLY A 1 3.49 -12.60 -22.07
C GLY A 1 3.90 -12.05 -20.72
N CYS A 2 3.20 -11.03 -20.20
CA CYS A 2 3.51 -10.44 -18.89
C CYS A 2 3.15 -11.38 -17.73
N THR A 3 3.94 -11.38 -16.68
CA THR A 3 3.75 -12.22 -15.48
C THR A 3 3.26 -11.45 -14.27
N HIS A 4 3.44 -10.13 -14.26
CA HIS A 4 3.07 -9.24 -13.17
C HIS A 4 2.43 -7.96 -13.72
N LEU A 5 1.65 -7.30 -12.88
CA LEU A 5 1.26 -5.91 -13.00
C LEU A 5 2.00 -5.13 -11.91
N LEU A 6 2.70 -4.06 -12.28
CA LEU A 6 3.35 -3.15 -11.35
C LEU A 6 2.60 -1.81 -11.40
N PHE A 7 1.96 -1.43 -10.30
CA PHE A 7 1.42 -0.10 -10.09
C PHE A 7 2.54 0.83 -9.61
N ILE A 8 2.63 1.99 -10.24
CA ILE A 8 3.51 3.10 -9.89
C ILE A 8 2.72 4.38 -10.07
N ASP A 9 2.55 5.14 -8.99
CA ASP A 9 1.96 6.46 -9.08
C ASP A 9 2.94 7.44 -9.76
N ALA A 10 2.41 8.36 -10.57
CA ALA A 10 3.22 9.30 -11.34
C ALA A 10 3.99 10.31 -10.46
N ASP A 11 3.61 10.43 -9.19
CA ASP A 11 4.19 11.31 -8.19
C ASP A 11 4.91 10.56 -7.05
N VAL A 12 5.13 9.25 -7.21
CA VAL A 12 5.93 8.44 -6.29
C VAL A 12 7.28 8.13 -6.92
N ALA A 13 8.37 8.60 -6.29
CA ALA A 13 9.73 8.24 -6.64
C ALA A 13 10.20 7.05 -5.81
N PHE A 14 10.83 6.09 -6.46
CA PHE A 14 11.29 4.83 -5.87
C PHE A 14 12.66 4.44 -6.43
N GLY A 15 13.41 3.65 -5.66
CA GLY A 15 14.68 3.09 -6.12
C GLY A 15 14.46 1.82 -6.95
N ALA A 16 15.36 1.54 -7.90
CA ALA A 16 15.33 0.27 -8.63
C ALA A 16 15.43 -0.97 -7.71
N GLN A 17 16.06 -0.82 -6.54
CA GLN A 17 16.15 -1.87 -5.54
C GLN A 17 14.80 -2.20 -4.90
N THR A 18 13.89 -1.23 -4.78
CA THR A 18 12.52 -1.46 -4.29
C THR A 18 11.81 -2.48 -5.17
N VAL A 19 11.78 -2.25 -6.49
CA VAL A 19 11.11 -3.16 -7.44
C VAL A 19 11.80 -4.52 -7.47
N LYS A 20 13.14 -4.57 -7.39
CA LYS A 20 13.88 -5.84 -7.28
C LYS A 20 13.53 -6.60 -6.00
N GLY A 21 13.39 -5.91 -4.88
CA GLY A 21 12.95 -6.48 -3.61
C GLY A 21 11.54 -7.07 -3.70
N LEU A 22 10.59 -6.33 -4.27
CA LEU A 22 9.22 -6.81 -4.50
C LEU A 22 9.19 -8.07 -5.37
N LEU A 23 10.00 -8.12 -6.43
CA LEU A 23 10.15 -9.30 -7.29
C LEU A 23 10.79 -10.48 -6.53
N ALA A 24 11.86 -10.23 -5.77
CA ALA A 24 12.59 -11.25 -5.04
C ALA A 24 11.80 -11.86 -3.87
N ALA A 25 10.87 -11.10 -3.28
CA ALA A 25 9.99 -11.58 -2.22
C ALA A 25 9.01 -12.67 -2.70
N ASP A 26 8.79 -12.77 -4.01
CA ASP A 26 7.98 -13.80 -4.66
C ASP A 26 6.56 -13.95 -4.08
N ARG A 27 5.96 -12.86 -3.63
CA ARG A 27 4.60 -12.83 -3.09
C ARG A 27 3.56 -12.57 -4.18
N ASP A 28 2.34 -13.03 -3.95
CA ASP A 28 1.24 -12.85 -4.90
C ASP A 28 0.87 -11.38 -5.06
N VAL A 29 0.85 -10.66 -3.93
CA VAL A 29 0.75 -9.21 -3.85
C VAL A 29 1.83 -8.71 -2.89
N ALA A 30 2.64 -7.78 -3.35
CA ALA A 30 3.67 -7.12 -2.56
C ALA A 30 3.66 -5.61 -2.82
N LEU A 31 3.89 -4.80 -1.79
CA LEU A 31 3.93 -3.34 -1.91
C LEU A 31 5.08 -2.73 -1.13
N ALA A 32 5.42 -1.49 -1.48
CA ALA A 32 6.33 -0.66 -0.69
C ALA A 32 5.56 0.59 -0.23
N PRO A 33 5.35 0.78 1.09
CA PRO A 33 4.64 1.96 1.60
C PRO A 33 5.41 3.24 1.30
N TYR A 34 4.69 4.31 1.04
CA TYR A 34 5.25 5.65 0.86
C TYR A 34 4.57 6.63 1.81
N PRO A 35 5.28 7.69 2.24
CA PRO A 35 4.69 8.66 3.15
C PRO A 35 3.56 9.42 2.45
N ALA A 36 2.48 9.68 3.17
CA ALA A 36 1.42 10.52 2.63
C ALA A 36 1.82 12.01 2.66
N LYS A 37 1.14 12.83 1.85
CA LYS A 37 1.54 14.23 1.56
C LYS A 37 1.18 15.23 2.67
N ASN A 38 1.24 14.80 3.92
CA ASN A 38 1.04 15.65 5.08
C ASN A 38 1.89 15.12 6.25
N LEU A 39 2.07 15.94 7.28
CA LEU A 39 2.84 15.59 8.46
C LEU A 39 1.92 15.53 9.67
N ASN A 40 2.17 14.57 10.55
CA ASN A 40 1.67 14.60 11.90
C ASN A 40 2.57 15.55 12.73
N GLU A 41 2.21 16.83 12.73
CA GLU A 41 2.97 17.87 13.45
C GLU A 41 3.01 17.61 14.95
N GLN A 42 1.92 17.11 15.54
CA GLN A 42 1.88 16.76 16.96
C GLN A 42 2.92 15.69 17.29
N ARG A 43 2.93 14.58 16.55
CA ARG A 43 3.92 13.50 16.74
C ARG A 43 5.34 13.99 16.55
N MET A 44 5.55 14.88 15.57
CA MET A 44 6.85 15.52 15.34
C MET A 44 7.33 16.32 16.56
N GLN A 45 6.44 17.09 17.21
CA GLN A 45 6.78 17.84 18.44
C GLN A 45 7.00 16.92 19.65
N GLU A 46 6.17 15.88 19.81
CA GLU A 46 6.33 14.88 20.87
C GLU A 46 7.70 14.18 20.78
N ALA A 47 8.08 13.74 19.58
CA ALA A 47 9.38 13.10 19.34
C ALA A 47 10.56 14.06 19.60
N ALA A 48 10.42 15.34 19.22
CA ALA A 48 11.42 16.37 19.49
C ALA A 48 11.64 16.57 21.00
N ALA A 49 10.54 16.65 21.75
CA ALA A 49 10.56 16.81 23.21
C ALA A 49 11.20 15.61 23.91
N GLN A 50 10.81 14.38 23.54
CA GLN A 50 11.38 13.15 24.10
C GLN A 50 12.88 13.02 23.83
N ARG A 51 13.32 13.39 22.62
CA ARG A 51 14.73 13.36 22.22
C ARG A 51 15.56 14.50 22.82
N GLY A 52 14.92 15.56 23.32
CA GLY A 52 15.61 16.76 23.80
C GLY A 52 16.32 17.52 22.68
N GLY A 53 15.72 17.61 21.50
CA GLY A 53 16.32 18.22 20.31
C GLY A 53 15.30 18.86 19.37
N PRO A 54 15.73 19.35 18.20
CA PRO A 54 14.82 19.95 17.23
C PRO A 54 13.88 18.89 16.62
N ALA A 55 12.71 19.36 16.19
CA ALA A 55 11.77 18.61 15.36
C ALA A 55 12.42 18.19 14.03
N ARG A 56 12.18 16.95 13.60
CA ARG A 56 12.61 16.43 12.30
C ARG A 56 11.40 16.07 11.46
N LEU A 57 11.44 16.38 10.17
CA LEU A 57 10.35 16.04 9.25
C LEU A 57 10.02 14.54 9.24
N SER A 58 11.05 13.69 9.37
CA SER A 58 10.91 12.23 9.47
C SER A 58 9.98 11.81 10.61
N ASP A 59 10.02 12.52 11.74
CA ASP A 59 9.21 12.21 12.92
C ASP A 59 7.71 12.48 12.64
N GLY A 60 7.38 13.28 11.62
CA GLY A 60 6.00 13.58 11.22
C GLY A 60 5.48 12.74 10.06
N LEU A 61 6.29 11.88 9.43
CA LEU A 61 5.86 11.08 8.28
C LEU A 61 4.85 10.00 8.65
N HIS A 62 3.64 10.07 8.12
CA HIS A 62 2.63 9.04 8.29
C HIS A 62 2.48 8.23 7.00
N TYR A 63 2.11 6.96 7.13
CA TYR A 63 1.99 6.00 6.05
C TYR A 63 0.63 5.34 6.16
N ILE A 64 -0.09 5.19 5.05
CA ILE A 64 -1.37 4.47 5.04
C ILE A 64 -1.02 2.98 4.96
N LEU A 65 -1.20 2.23 6.04
CA LEU A 65 -0.92 0.80 6.06
C LEU A 65 -1.74 0.10 7.16
N HIS A 66 -2.59 -0.84 6.77
CA HIS A 66 -3.37 -1.63 7.71
C HIS A 66 -2.64 -2.94 7.95
N ALA A 67 -2.24 -3.22 9.19
CA ALA A 67 -1.57 -4.47 9.56
C ALA A 67 -1.76 -4.75 11.04
N GLN A 68 -1.62 -6.03 11.43
CA GLN A 68 -1.63 -6.43 12.84
C GLN A 68 -0.37 -5.91 13.55
N PRO A 69 -0.48 -4.96 14.51
CA PRO A 69 0.69 -4.31 15.09
C PRO A 69 1.64 -5.28 15.78
N ASP A 70 1.11 -6.26 16.51
CA ASP A 70 1.91 -7.29 17.20
C ASP A 70 2.79 -8.09 16.24
N LYS A 71 2.27 -8.44 15.05
CA LYS A 71 3.03 -9.19 14.04
C LYS A 71 4.13 -8.34 13.42
N VAL A 72 3.85 -7.07 13.17
CA VAL A 72 4.84 -6.13 12.63
C VAL A 72 5.95 -5.90 13.66
N GLU A 73 5.60 -5.69 14.92
CA GLU A 73 6.55 -5.51 16.02
C GLU A 73 7.44 -6.75 16.21
N GLU A 74 6.87 -7.96 16.20
CA GLU A 74 7.64 -9.20 16.28
C GLU A 74 8.62 -9.36 15.11
N ALA A 75 8.15 -9.14 13.88
CA ALA A 75 8.97 -9.27 12.68
C ALA A 75 10.12 -8.25 12.66
N THR A 76 9.84 -6.99 12.97
CA THR A 76 10.84 -5.91 12.96
C THR A 76 11.87 -6.08 14.07
N THR A 77 11.48 -6.55 15.27
CA THR A 77 12.41 -6.91 16.35
C THR A 77 13.38 -8.03 15.93
N ARG A 78 12.95 -8.91 15.03
CA ARG A 78 13.78 -9.98 14.44
C ARG A 78 14.59 -9.52 13.21
N GLY A 79 14.56 -8.22 12.88
CA GLY A 79 15.25 -7.65 11.72
C GLY A 79 14.59 -7.97 10.38
N ILE A 80 13.32 -8.35 10.36
CA ILE A 80 12.57 -8.66 9.14
C ILE A 80 11.80 -7.41 8.72
N SER A 81 12.11 -6.87 7.53
CA SER A 81 11.41 -5.70 6.98
C SER A 81 10.19 -6.03 6.12
N PHE A 82 10.14 -7.25 5.57
CA PHE A 82 9.08 -7.70 4.68
C PHE A 82 8.02 -8.46 5.48
N VAL A 83 6.88 -7.82 5.74
CA VAL A 83 5.87 -8.33 6.68
C VAL A 83 4.52 -8.52 5.99
N GLU A 84 3.71 -9.46 6.49
CA GLU A 84 2.33 -9.60 6.04
C GLU A 84 1.50 -8.42 6.56
N VAL A 85 0.68 -7.84 5.70
CA VAL A 85 -0.21 -6.71 6.01
C VAL A 85 -1.63 -7.03 5.54
N ASP A 86 -2.61 -6.30 6.07
CA ASP A 86 -4.01 -6.47 5.72
C ASP A 86 -4.40 -5.63 4.50
N ALA A 87 -3.87 -4.40 4.40
CA ALA A 87 -4.06 -3.54 3.24
C ALA A 87 -3.01 -2.43 3.16
N GLY A 88 -2.80 -1.88 1.97
CA GLY A 88 -1.93 -0.73 1.75
C GLY A 88 -2.10 -0.15 0.35
N PRO A 89 -1.46 1.00 0.07
CA PRO A 89 -1.67 1.75 -1.15
C PRO A 89 -1.03 1.08 -2.36
N THR A 90 -1.63 1.28 -3.54
CA THR A 90 -1.15 0.73 -4.81
C THR A 90 0.04 1.49 -5.41
N GLY A 91 0.37 2.70 -4.95
CA GLY A 91 1.35 3.59 -5.59
C GLY A 91 2.76 3.03 -5.77
N CYS A 92 3.11 1.95 -5.08
CA CYS A 92 4.20 1.05 -5.45
C CYS A 92 3.85 -0.40 -5.10
N MET A 93 3.00 -1.04 -5.91
CA MET A 93 2.48 -2.39 -5.66
C MET A 93 2.70 -3.32 -6.87
N LEU A 94 3.26 -4.49 -6.61
CA LEU A 94 3.47 -5.57 -7.57
C LEU A 94 2.46 -6.69 -7.33
N ILE A 95 1.73 -7.06 -8.37
CA ILE A 95 0.68 -8.09 -8.33
C ILE A 95 1.00 -9.15 -9.38
N LYS A 96 1.09 -10.42 -8.98
CA LYS A 96 1.25 -11.53 -9.93
C LYS A 96 0.00 -11.66 -10.80
N ARG A 97 0.17 -11.92 -12.10
CA ARG A 97 -0.95 -12.09 -13.05
C ARG A 97 -1.98 -13.11 -12.58
N LYS A 98 -1.54 -14.21 -11.94
CA LYS A 98 -2.41 -15.26 -11.42
C LYS A 98 -3.42 -14.77 -10.37
N VAL A 99 -3.13 -13.68 -9.65
CA VAL A 99 -4.06 -13.08 -8.68
C VAL A 99 -5.37 -12.70 -9.37
N PHE A 100 -5.28 -12.10 -10.56
CA PHE A 100 -6.46 -11.75 -11.32
C PHE A 100 -7.21 -12.98 -11.82
N ASP A 101 -6.52 -14.07 -12.18
CA ASP A 101 -7.19 -15.30 -12.60
C ASP A 101 -8.00 -15.90 -11.44
N VAL A 102 -7.42 -15.96 -10.24
CA VAL A 102 -8.11 -16.39 -9.01
C VAL A 102 -9.29 -15.46 -8.66
N MET A 103 -9.10 -14.14 -8.73
CA MET A 103 -10.17 -13.19 -8.45
C MET A 103 -11.32 -13.26 -9.47
N ARG A 104 -11.07 -13.64 -10.73
CA ARG A 104 -12.16 -13.85 -11.71
C ARG A 104 -13.05 -15.02 -11.32
N GLU A 105 -12.46 -16.10 -10.85
CA GLU A 105 -13.18 -17.29 -10.41
C GLU A 105 -13.99 -17.00 -9.13
N ALA A 106 -13.40 -16.27 -8.18
CA ALA A 106 -14.06 -15.94 -6.93
C ALA A 106 -15.11 -14.83 -7.04
N TYR A 107 -14.97 -13.91 -8.01
CA TYR A 107 -15.82 -12.72 -8.13
C TYR A 107 -16.40 -12.52 -9.53
N PRO A 108 -17.19 -13.47 -10.07
CA PRO A 108 -17.75 -13.36 -11.42
C PRO A 108 -18.58 -12.09 -11.63
N ASP A 109 -19.21 -11.56 -10.58
CA ASP A 109 -20.03 -10.33 -10.61
C ASP A 109 -19.23 -9.02 -10.80
N LEU A 110 -17.90 -9.08 -10.66
CA LEU A 110 -17.03 -7.95 -10.98
C LEU A 110 -16.78 -7.82 -12.48
N GLN A 111 -17.18 -8.81 -13.29
CA GLN A 111 -17.15 -8.69 -14.73
C GLN A 111 -18.14 -7.60 -15.19
N CYS A 112 -17.69 -6.72 -16.06
CA CYS A 112 -18.54 -5.70 -16.65
C CYS A 112 -18.25 -5.51 -18.14
N ARG A 113 -19.19 -4.84 -18.81
CA ARG A 113 -19.00 -4.36 -20.19
C ARG A 113 -18.79 -2.86 -20.13
N ILE A 114 -17.76 -2.38 -20.80
CA ILE A 114 -17.52 -0.95 -20.94
C ILE A 114 -17.77 -0.56 -22.40
N CYS A 115 -18.65 0.42 -22.57
CA CYS A 115 -18.81 1.16 -23.81
C CYS A 115 -17.94 2.41 -23.71
N GLY A 116 -16.99 2.56 -24.62
CA GLY A 116 -16.12 3.72 -24.65
C GLY A 116 -15.73 4.10 -26.06
N THR A 117 -14.93 5.14 -26.19
CA THR A 117 -14.34 5.56 -27.45
C THR A 117 -12.84 5.39 -27.35
N HIS A 118 -12.24 4.64 -28.26
CA HIS A 118 -10.78 4.49 -28.35
C HIS A 118 -10.33 4.96 -29.73
N ALA A 119 -9.42 5.94 -29.78
CA ALA A 119 -8.97 6.58 -31.01
C ALA A 119 -10.14 7.09 -31.89
N GLY A 120 -11.13 7.73 -31.27
CA GLY A 120 -12.28 8.30 -31.97
C GLY A 120 -13.32 7.28 -32.46
N ARG A 121 -13.17 5.99 -32.15
CA ARG A 121 -14.12 4.94 -32.54
C ARG A 121 -14.80 4.33 -31.32
N SER A 122 -16.12 4.18 -31.39
CA SER A 122 -16.86 3.42 -30.38
C SER A 122 -16.33 2.00 -30.31
N LYS A 123 -15.87 1.60 -29.12
CA LYS A 123 -15.49 0.24 -28.80
C LYS A 123 -16.36 -0.25 -27.65
N ARG A 124 -16.87 -1.47 -27.81
CA ARG A 124 -17.46 -2.23 -26.73
C ARG A 124 -16.43 -3.26 -26.31
N TYR A 125 -16.08 -3.25 -25.04
CA TYR A 125 -15.24 -4.27 -24.46
C TYR A 125 -16.10 -5.16 -23.58
N ASP A 126 -16.24 -6.42 -23.98
CA ASP A 126 -17.17 -7.35 -23.34
C ASP A 126 -16.60 -8.01 -22.06
N VAL A 127 -15.33 -7.79 -21.76
CA VAL A 127 -14.63 -8.45 -20.65
C VAL A 127 -13.73 -7.44 -19.91
N TRP A 128 -14.34 -6.54 -19.14
CA TRP A 128 -13.65 -5.75 -18.13
C TRP A 128 -13.89 -6.32 -16.74
N TRP A 129 -12.96 -6.06 -15.83
CA TRP A 129 -13.03 -6.53 -14.45
C TRP A 129 -12.79 -5.39 -13.49
N ARG A 130 -13.66 -5.31 -12.48
CA ARG A 130 -13.76 -4.20 -11.53
C ARG A 130 -13.06 -4.49 -10.21
N PHE A 131 -11.86 -5.06 -10.26
CA PHE A 131 -11.12 -5.48 -9.05
C PHE A 131 -10.75 -4.33 -8.12
N PHE A 132 -10.59 -3.13 -8.69
CA PHE A 132 -10.24 -1.89 -8.00
C PHE A 132 -11.45 -0.95 -7.83
N ASP A 133 -12.69 -1.41 -8.01
CA ASP A 133 -13.85 -0.59 -7.62
C ASP A 133 -13.77 -0.29 -6.11
N THR A 134 -14.22 0.88 -5.69
CA THR A 134 -14.34 1.21 -4.26
C THR A 134 -15.28 0.26 -3.54
N MET A 135 -15.27 0.28 -2.21
CA MET A 135 -16.12 -0.56 -1.38
C MET A 135 -16.71 0.28 -0.24
N VAL A 136 -17.89 -0.08 0.22
CA VAL A 136 -18.44 0.41 1.49
C VAL A 136 -18.63 -0.81 2.39
N THR A 137 -18.10 -0.76 3.60
CA THR A 137 -18.23 -1.84 4.59
C THR A 137 -19.66 -1.91 5.15
N GLU A 138 -19.97 -2.99 5.88
CA GLU A 138 -21.31 -3.18 6.46
C GLU A 138 -21.69 -2.11 7.49
N ASP A 139 -20.70 -1.55 8.20
CA ASP A 139 -20.84 -0.43 9.14
C ASP A 139 -20.81 0.95 8.48
N GLY A 140 -20.68 1.01 7.15
CA GLY A 140 -20.81 2.24 6.36
C GLY A 140 -19.51 2.99 6.10
N GLU A 141 -18.35 2.39 6.41
CA GLU A 141 -17.04 2.97 6.10
C GLU A 141 -16.75 2.88 4.60
N PHE A 142 -16.27 3.97 4.01
CA PHE A 142 -15.85 4.00 2.61
C PHE A 142 -14.38 3.61 2.47
N LEU A 143 -14.11 2.64 1.60
CA LEU A 143 -12.78 2.18 1.25
C LEU A 143 -12.40 2.61 -0.16
N GLY A 144 -11.24 3.26 -0.27
CA GLY A 144 -10.59 3.58 -1.55
C GLY A 144 -10.31 2.34 -2.39
N GLU A 145 -10.01 2.55 -3.68
CA GLU A 145 -9.78 1.48 -4.67
C GLU A 145 -8.66 0.50 -4.30
N ASP A 146 -7.60 1.00 -3.69
CA ASP A 146 -6.42 0.27 -3.22
C ASP A 146 -6.76 -0.64 -2.03
N ILE A 147 -7.37 -0.06 -0.99
CA ILE A 147 -7.81 -0.80 0.21
C ILE A 147 -8.92 -1.79 -0.16
N ALA A 148 -9.86 -1.40 -1.02
CA ALA A 148 -10.92 -2.30 -1.49
C ALA A 148 -10.37 -3.49 -2.28
N PHE A 149 -9.36 -3.29 -3.15
CA PHE A 149 -8.65 -4.38 -3.80
C PHE A 149 -8.00 -5.33 -2.77
N CYS A 150 -7.28 -4.76 -1.79
CA CYS A 150 -6.62 -5.54 -0.73
C CYS A 150 -7.64 -6.38 0.05
N ARG A 151 -8.76 -5.78 0.46
CA ARG A 151 -9.85 -6.45 1.19
C ARG A 151 -10.46 -7.58 0.36
N ARG A 152 -10.73 -7.38 -0.94
CA ARG A 152 -11.18 -8.46 -1.83
C ARG A 152 -10.17 -9.59 -1.90
N TRP A 153 -8.90 -9.28 -2.12
CA TRP A 153 -7.87 -10.33 -2.19
C TRP A 153 -7.77 -11.15 -0.87
N ARG A 154 -7.78 -10.47 0.27
CA ARG A 154 -7.78 -11.10 1.60
C ARG A 154 -9.02 -11.95 1.86
N ALA A 155 -10.20 -11.49 1.44
CA ALA A 155 -11.48 -12.19 1.68
C ALA A 155 -11.55 -13.58 1.04
N ILE A 156 -10.73 -13.84 0.01
CA ILE A 156 -10.61 -15.16 -0.64
C ILE A 156 -9.34 -15.91 -0.23
N GLY A 157 -8.73 -15.54 0.91
CA GLY A 157 -7.54 -16.20 1.46
C GLY A 157 -6.22 -15.72 0.90
N GLY A 158 -6.21 -14.63 0.12
CA GLY A 158 -5.00 -14.00 -0.36
C GLY A 158 -4.16 -13.42 0.77
N THR A 159 -2.85 -13.32 0.55
CA THR A 159 -1.91 -12.65 1.46
C THR A 159 -1.26 -11.47 0.76
N ILE A 160 -0.98 -10.40 1.51
CA ILE A 160 -0.35 -9.17 1.03
C ILE A 160 0.87 -8.92 1.91
N PHE A 161 1.98 -8.53 1.30
CA PHE A 161 3.20 -8.21 2.03
C PHE A 161 3.69 -6.80 1.73
N ALA A 162 4.27 -6.14 2.72
CA ALA A 162 4.86 -4.81 2.58
C ALA A 162 6.36 -4.82 2.92
N ASP A 163 7.17 -4.15 2.12
CA ASP A 163 8.57 -3.84 2.45
C ASP A 163 8.64 -2.56 3.29
N LEU A 164 8.66 -2.70 4.61
CA LEU A 164 8.69 -1.55 5.53
C LEU A 164 10.04 -0.79 5.49
N GLY A 165 11.09 -1.43 4.98
CA GLY A 165 12.43 -0.85 4.85
C GLY A 165 12.66 -0.11 3.54
N ALA A 166 11.71 -0.15 2.61
CA ALA A 166 11.84 0.54 1.33
C ALA A 166 11.68 2.06 1.50
N THR A 167 12.67 2.83 1.03
CA THR A 167 12.60 4.30 1.02
C THR A 167 11.93 4.79 -0.25
N LEU A 168 10.78 5.46 -0.11
CA LEU A 168 10.03 6.06 -1.21
C LEU A 168 9.86 7.56 -0.97
N THR A 169 9.60 8.30 -2.05
CA THR A 169 9.30 9.73 -2.01
C THR A 169 7.95 10.01 -2.64
N HIS A 170 7.07 10.70 -1.93
CA HIS A 170 5.79 11.15 -2.46
C HIS A 170 5.85 12.66 -2.75
N VAL A 171 5.67 13.04 -4.01
CA VAL A 171 5.88 14.40 -4.51
C VAL A 171 4.54 15.13 -4.61
N GLY A 172 4.36 16.15 -3.76
CA GLY A 172 3.27 17.11 -3.87
C GLY A 172 3.81 18.52 -4.10
N ARG A 173 3.29 19.47 -3.31
CA ARG A 173 3.94 20.79 -3.15
C ARG A 173 5.33 20.67 -2.51
N HIS A 174 5.51 19.62 -1.70
CA HIS A 174 6.77 19.24 -1.07
C HIS A 174 7.05 17.76 -1.35
N ALA A 175 8.32 17.36 -1.28
CA ALA A 175 8.72 15.97 -1.37
C ALA A 175 8.80 15.39 0.04
N PHE A 176 8.04 14.32 0.29
CA PHE A 176 8.06 13.57 1.54
C PHE A 176 8.82 12.28 1.29
N THR A 177 10.00 12.11 1.89
CA THR A 177 10.89 10.95 1.66
C THR A 177 11.13 10.22 2.96
N GLY A 178 10.92 8.90 2.97
CA GLY A 178 11.22 8.06 4.11
C GLY A 178 10.91 6.59 3.88
N ASN A 179 11.30 5.75 4.85
CA ASN A 179 10.82 4.39 5.02
C ASN A 179 10.22 4.24 6.43
N MET A 180 9.35 3.25 6.62
CA MET A 180 8.61 3.12 7.88
C MET A 180 9.52 2.73 9.06
N LEU A 181 10.56 1.93 8.82
CA LEU A 181 11.45 1.46 9.90
C LEU A 181 12.37 2.55 10.47
N ASP A 182 12.81 3.50 9.65
CA ASP A 182 13.68 4.61 10.06
C ASP A 182 12.86 5.81 10.57
N SER A 183 11.63 5.99 10.06
CA SER A 183 10.79 7.16 10.40
C SER A 183 10.00 6.97 11.69
N LEU A 184 9.80 5.73 12.13
CA LEU A 184 8.94 5.40 13.26
C LEU A 184 9.71 4.51 14.26
N PRO A 185 9.98 5.01 15.49
CA PRO A 185 10.28 4.12 16.60
C PRO A 185 9.21 3.03 16.74
N LEU A 186 9.56 1.84 17.24
CA LEU A 186 8.62 0.71 17.35
C LEU A 186 7.30 1.08 18.06
N SER A 187 7.37 1.90 19.11
CA SER A 187 6.19 2.39 19.84
C SER A 187 5.26 3.27 18.98
N ASP A 188 5.83 4.03 18.06
CA ASP A 188 5.07 4.93 17.17
C ASP A 188 4.57 4.21 15.93
N LEU A 189 5.31 3.20 15.46
CA LEU A 189 4.86 2.28 14.42
C LEU A 189 3.60 1.54 14.88
N ARG A 190 3.63 0.98 16.10
CA ARG A 190 2.46 0.32 16.70
C ARG A 190 1.26 1.27 16.78
N ARG A 191 1.47 2.48 17.32
CA ARG A 191 0.42 3.50 17.46
C ARG A 191 -0.19 3.91 16.11
N GLN A 192 0.63 4.00 15.06
CA GLN A 192 0.13 4.33 13.72
C GLN A 192 -0.74 3.20 13.16
N LEU A 193 -0.28 1.95 13.27
CA LEU A 193 -1.05 0.79 12.82
C LEU A 193 -2.36 0.61 13.59
N ASP A 194 -2.37 0.90 14.90
CA ASP A 194 -3.58 0.93 15.72
C ASP A 194 -4.57 2.02 15.28
N ALA A 195 -4.09 3.13 14.71
CA ALA A 195 -4.93 4.23 14.24
C ALA A 195 -5.50 3.98 12.83
N ASP A 196 -4.81 3.15 12.03
CA ASP A 196 -5.20 2.79 10.66
C ASP A 196 -6.10 1.54 10.62
N GLY A 197 -6.07 0.67 11.65
CA GLY A 197 -6.77 -0.62 11.71
C GLY A 197 -8.23 -0.55 12.09
#